data_AF-A0A6C0JAC6-F1
#
_entry.id   AF-A0A6C0JAC6-F1
#
_cell.length_a   1.000
_cell.length_b   1.000
_cell.length_c   1.000
_cell.angle_alpha   90.00
_cell.angle_beta   90.00
_cell.angle_gamma   90.00
#
_symmetry.space_group_name_H-M   'P 1'
#
loop_
_entity.id
_entity.type
_entity.pdbx_description
1 polymer ?
#
loop_
_entity_poly.entity_id
_entity_poly.type
_entity_poly.pdbx_seq_one_letter_code
_entity_poly.pdbx_strand_id
1 'polypeptide(L)'
;MVEPSSFCCISTIGCANELVGLLCSLSIHNTNAIIYCMVDSKTANILNELSSQIYLDIRIINTLDKYSGKNRPQMEKEGIWSDFQMMKAEVIRETLKEQEDTFFLDADIFVLDKLLIPDKTKDIGVSPHYIPKQITDIYGYYNGGMIWVKNKNIPDDWIKFTKTSRYFDQASIEDLANKYSHFIFNRQYNFGLFRISYNKNTINDLKIHKNKICFKKKPIKCIHIHFTNKNHFKIFGNIIINLLKESNKYKELICIERIIKDCWYITIPKQPISGMYNHVNDTFRELAPLYSKHNKTFKCFPYKSTQCWFMLPHILLYDRPTLRWCNDEIKNASLILLGNCSETEAEELSNKYNIPVKPWIFWPRKPSLVEKIIDENINLSWDERIHESTFMGGYTTKVQLEFRDPVKLGWDKVITNFYFIKGNNYKYTHEEYLKELRKSKYGLCLRGFGKKCNREMELLAMGTVPIITADVSLYFNDPLIENKHYIRIDNPNDYKNKIDSITKEQWTEMSNNCKKWYMKNIHSKNGLNELIKQILYN
;
A
#
# COMPACT_ATOMS: atom_id res chain seq x y z
N MET A 1 -4.82 21.63 -19.88
CA MET A 1 -5.36 20.44 -19.19
C MET A 1 -5.26 20.69 -17.70
N VAL A 2 -6.33 20.49 -16.96
CA VAL A 2 -6.43 20.79 -15.52
C VAL A 2 -7.06 19.59 -14.81
N GLU A 3 -6.77 19.38 -13.53
CA GLU A 3 -7.45 18.35 -12.73
C GLU A 3 -8.94 18.68 -12.57
N PRO A 4 -9.84 17.67 -12.56
CA PRO A 4 -11.23 17.90 -12.20
C PRO A 4 -11.33 18.31 -10.72
N SER A 5 -12.40 19.01 -10.36
CA SER A 5 -12.60 19.43 -8.95
C SER A 5 -12.92 18.22 -8.05
N SER A 6 -13.58 17.20 -8.60
CA SER A 6 -13.77 15.90 -7.95
C SER A 6 -13.91 14.76 -8.96
N PHE A 7 -13.96 13.54 -8.43
CA PHE A 7 -14.38 12.34 -9.13
C PHE A 7 -15.69 11.82 -8.54
N CYS A 8 -16.42 10.99 -9.27
CA CYS A 8 -17.53 10.24 -8.71
C CYS A 8 -17.70 8.88 -9.39
N CYS A 9 -18.29 7.93 -8.68
CA CYS A 9 -18.58 6.59 -9.20
C CYS A 9 -19.80 5.99 -8.48
N ILE A 10 -20.36 4.93 -9.08
CA ILE A 10 -21.36 4.09 -8.43
C ILE A 10 -20.87 2.65 -8.34
N SER A 11 -21.21 1.93 -7.27
CA SER A 11 -20.94 0.48 -7.17
C SER A 11 -21.82 -0.20 -6.14
N THR A 12 -22.10 -1.48 -6.33
CA THR A 12 -22.72 -2.34 -5.32
C THR A 12 -21.75 -3.45 -4.92
N ILE A 13 -22.11 -4.24 -3.91
CA ILE A 13 -21.27 -5.33 -3.43
C ILE A 13 -20.82 -6.31 -4.53
N GLY A 14 -21.59 -6.48 -5.60
CA GLY A 14 -21.22 -7.32 -6.73
C GLY A 14 -20.01 -6.84 -7.54
N CYS A 15 -19.68 -5.55 -7.45
CA CYS A 15 -18.54 -4.90 -8.14
C CYS A 15 -17.60 -4.17 -7.16
N ALA A 16 -17.69 -4.45 -5.85
CA ALA A 16 -16.89 -3.78 -4.83
C ALA A 16 -15.38 -3.92 -5.09
N ASN A 17 -14.93 -5.09 -5.59
CA ASN A 17 -13.51 -5.35 -5.82
C ASN A 17 -12.94 -4.52 -6.98
N GLU A 18 -13.73 -4.34 -8.04
CA GLU A 18 -13.34 -3.46 -9.14
C GLU A 18 -13.28 -2.01 -8.65
N LEU A 19 -14.26 -1.57 -7.83
CA LEU A 19 -14.22 -0.23 -7.21
C LEU A 19 -12.97 -0.03 -6.33
N VAL A 20 -12.57 -1.03 -5.53
CA VAL A 20 -11.30 -0.97 -4.78
C VAL A 20 -10.12 -0.78 -5.74
N GLY A 21 -10.13 -1.44 -6.89
CA GLY A 21 -9.16 -1.26 -7.98
C GLY A 21 -9.11 0.16 -8.52
N LEU A 22 -10.27 0.73 -8.84
CA LEU A 22 -10.42 2.13 -9.25
C LEU A 22 -9.82 3.06 -8.20
N LEU A 23 -10.23 2.92 -6.93
CA LEU A 23 -9.78 3.81 -5.86
C LEU A 23 -8.28 3.71 -5.60
N CYS A 24 -7.73 2.49 -5.55
CA CYS A 24 -6.29 2.29 -5.40
C CYS A 24 -5.52 2.91 -6.56
N SER A 25 -5.90 2.64 -7.81
CA SER A 25 -5.22 3.18 -8.99
C SER A 25 -5.37 4.70 -9.11
N LEU A 26 -6.56 5.25 -8.82
CA LEU A 26 -6.80 6.69 -8.78
C LEU A 26 -5.94 7.37 -7.71
N SER A 27 -5.82 6.80 -6.52
CA SER A 27 -5.00 7.36 -5.43
C SER A 27 -3.52 7.51 -5.79
N ILE A 28 -3.00 6.62 -6.64
CA ILE A 28 -1.60 6.66 -7.11
C ILE A 28 -1.40 7.83 -8.09
N HIS A 29 -2.38 8.08 -8.97
CA HIS A 29 -2.22 9.01 -10.10
C HIS A 29 -2.85 10.38 -9.90
N ASN A 30 -3.80 10.50 -8.98
CA ASN A 30 -4.52 11.69 -8.57
C ASN A 30 -4.58 11.73 -7.03
N THR A 31 -3.42 11.70 -6.39
CA THR A 31 -3.27 11.66 -4.93
C THR A 31 -3.99 12.83 -4.25
N ASN A 32 -4.69 12.54 -3.15
CA ASN A 32 -5.52 13.46 -2.37
C ASN A 32 -6.75 14.00 -3.10
N ALA A 33 -7.11 13.44 -4.26
CA ALA A 33 -8.35 13.84 -4.94
C ALA A 33 -9.59 13.47 -4.12
N ILE A 34 -10.64 14.27 -4.28
CA ILE A 34 -11.97 14.02 -3.72
C ILE A 34 -12.72 13.06 -4.66
N ILE A 35 -13.28 11.99 -4.13
CA ILE A 35 -14.16 11.08 -4.87
C ILE A 35 -15.45 10.80 -4.11
N TYR A 36 -16.58 11.00 -4.78
CA TYR A 36 -17.90 10.66 -4.27
C TYR A 36 -18.28 9.26 -4.73
N CYS A 37 -18.43 8.33 -3.79
CA CYS A 37 -18.79 6.94 -4.03
C CYS A 37 -20.23 6.70 -3.62
N MET A 38 -21.14 6.61 -4.59
CA MET A 38 -22.52 6.19 -4.32
C MET A 38 -22.60 4.67 -4.31
N VAL A 39 -22.90 4.09 -3.14
CA VAL A 39 -22.75 2.66 -2.90
C VAL A 39 -23.87 2.07 -2.04
N ASP A 40 -23.88 0.75 -1.89
CA ASP A 40 -24.70 0.02 -0.92
C ASP A 40 -23.97 -0.12 0.43
N SER A 41 -24.70 -0.46 1.49
CA SER A 41 -24.20 -0.51 2.87
C SER A 41 -23.02 -1.47 3.03
N LYS A 42 -23.03 -2.59 2.29
CA LYS A 42 -21.95 -3.59 2.31
C LYS A 42 -20.66 -3.03 1.70
N THR A 43 -20.75 -2.33 0.57
CA THR A 43 -19.59 -1.71 -0.07
C THR A 43 -19.08 -0.52 0.75
N ALA A 44 -19.96 0.27 1.36
CA ALA A 44 -19.56 1.36 2.26
C ALA A 44 -18.62 0.89 3.38
N ASN A 45 -18.90 -0.28 3.99
CA ASN A 45 -18.02 -0.88 5.00
C ASN A 45 -16.63 -1.21 4.46
N ILE A 46 -16.54 -1.73 3.23
CA ILE A 46 -15.25 -2.00 2.57
C ILE A 46 -14.48 -0.70 2.34
N LEU A 47 -15.15 0.37 1.91
CA LEU A 47 -14.53 1.67 1.67
C LEU A 47 -14.02 2.33 2.95
N ASN A 48 -14.75 2.20 4.06
CA ASN A 48 -14.31 2.71 5.36
C ASN A 48 -12.98 2.08 5.79
N GLU A 49 -12.81 0.77 5.62
CA GLU A 49 -11.53 0.10 5.92
C GLU A 49 -10.42 0.54 4.96
N LEU A 50 -10.73 0.63 3.65
CA LEU A 50 -9.79 1.04 2.61
C LEU A 50 -9.29 2.48 2.78
N SER A 51 -10.13 3.40 3.27
CA SER A 51 -9.82 4.83 3.39
C SER A 51 -8.54 5.10 4.19
N SER A 52 -8.25 4.26 5.19
CA SER A 52 -7.04 4.37 6.01
C SER A 52 -5.75 3.96 5.30
N GLN A 53 -5.86 3.28 4.15
CA GLN A 53 -4.77 2.65 3.41
C GLN A 53 -4.33 3.47 2.18
N ILE A 54 -5.19 4.36 1.69
CA ILE A 54 -4.96 5.12 0.45
C ILE A 54 -5.14 6.63 0.63
N TYR A 55 -4.54 7.42 -0.26
CA TYR A 55 -4.59 8.89 -0.24
C TYR A 55 -5.66 9.43 -1.18
N LEU A 56 -6.92 9.32 -0.76
CA LEU A 56 -8.10 9.94 -1.37
C LEU A 56 -9.03 10.47 -0.28
N ASP A 57 -9.73 11.58 -0.56
CA ASP A 57 -10.88 12.00 0.23
C ASP A 57 -12.13 11.29 -0.31
N ILE A 58 -12.47 10.14 0.29
CA ILE A 58 -13.61 9.31 -0.13
C ILE A 58 -14.88 9.77 0.60
N ARG A 59 -15.84 10.30 -0.15
CA ARG A 59 -17.16 10.70 0.36
C ARG A 59 -18.20 9.65 -0.01
N ILE A 60 -18.76 8.99 0.98
CA ILE A 60 -19.70 7.87 0.78
C ILE A 60 -21.15 8.39 0.72
N ILE A 61 -21.88 8.01 -0.32
CA ILE A 61 -23.33 8.23 -0.46
C ILE A 61 -24.01 6.87 -0.43
N ASN A 62 -24.59 6.48 0.70
CA ASN A 62 -25.14 5.13 0.89
C ASN A 62 -26.63 5.06 0.49
N THR A 63 -26.91 4.80 -0.79
CA THR A 63 -28.28 4.78 -1.33
C THR A 63 -28.59 3.60 -2.25
N LEU A 64 -27.62 2.70 -2.51
CA LEU A 64 -27.77 1.63 -3.50
C LEU A 64 -28.24 0.28 -2.94
N ASP A 65 -28.70 0.23 -1.68
CA ASP A 65 -29.16 -1.03 -1.05
C ASP A 65 -30.27 -1.73 -1.84
N LYS A 66 -31.14 -0.99 -2.55
CA LYS A 66 -32.15 -1.53 -3.48
C LYS A 66 -31.56 -2.49 -4.54
N TYR A 67 -30.32 -2.26 -4.93
CA TYR A 67 -29.61 -2.97 -6.00
C TYR A 67 -28.57 -3.97 -5.46
N SER A 68 -28.38 -4.03 -4.14
CA SER A 68 -27.34 -4.86 -3.51
C SER A 68 -27.49 -6.33 -3.85
N GLY A 69 -26.39 -6.97 -4.26
CA GLY A 69 -26.32 -8.40 -4.55
C GLY A 69 -27.02 -8.86 -5.83
N LYS A 70 -27.60 -7.93 -6.61
CA LYS A 70 -28.27 -8.25 -7.88
C LYS A 70 -27.29 -8.12 -9.05
N ASN A 71 -27.39 -9.04 -10.01
CA ASN A 71 -26.73 -8.92 -11.31
C ASN A 71 -27.65 -8.30 -12.35
N ARG A 72 -27.12 -7.96 -13.53
CA ARG A 72 -27.88 -7.36 -14.63
C ARG A 72 -29.14 -8.16 -15.02
N PRO A 73 -29.07 -9.49 -15.31
CA PRO A 73 -30.27 -10.27 -15.62
C PRO A 73 -31.37 -10.19 -14.56
N GLN A 74 -31.00 -10.20 -13.27
CA GLN A 74 -31.96 -10.05 -12.18
C GLN A 74 -32.61 -8.66 -12.18
N MET A 75 -31.82 -7.60 -12.35
CA MET A 75 -32.34 -6.23 -12.41
C MET A 75 -33.21 -5.99 -13.65
N GLU A 76 -32.87 -6.58 -14.79
CA GLU A 76 -33.68 -6.51 -16.02
C GLU A 76 -35.02 -7.23 -15.81
N LYS A 77 -35.02 -8.42 -15.19
CA LYS A 77 -36.24 -9.16 -14.84
C LYS A 77 -37.14 -8.39 -13.87
N GLU A 78 -36.55 -7.66 -12.93
CA GLU A 78 -37.26 -6.82 -11.97
C GLU A 78 -37.65 -5.44 -12.53
N GLY A 79 -37.21 -5.10 -13.75
CA GLY A 79 -37.49 -3.80 -14.37
C GLY A 79 -36.74 -2.61 -13.74
N ILE A 80 -35.71 -2.87 -12.93
CA ILE A 80 -34.96 -1.83 -12.19
C ILE A 80 -33.58 -1.52 -12.77
N TRP A 81 -33.20 -2.14 -13.89
CA TRP A 81 -31.89 -1.94 -14.52
C TRP A 81 -31.68 -0.50 -15.02
N SER A 82 -32.68 0.07 -15.70
CA SER A 82 -32.61 1.45 -16.19
C SER A 82 -32.50 2.45 -15.03
N ASP A 83 -33.23 2.23 -13.93
CA ASP A 83 -33.11 3.03 -12.71
C ASP A 83 -31.69 2.97 -12.15
N PHE A 84 -31.11 1.77 -12.08
CA PHE A 84 -29.74 1.58 -11.60
C PHE A 84 -28.72 2.33 -12.45
N GLN A 85 -28.83 2.25 -13.79
CA GLN A 85 -27.94 2.99 -14.69
C GLN A 85 -28.06 4.51 -14.50
N MET A 86 -29.24 5.02 -14.16
CA MET A 86 -29.44 6.44 -13.88
C MET A 86 -28.90 6.90 -12.53
N MET A 87 -28.49 6.00 -11.63
CA MET A 87 -27.74 6.39 -10.44
C MET A 87 -26.40 7.05 -10.80
N LYS A 88 -25.88 6.86 -12.02
CA LYS A 88 -24.75 7.61 -12.56
C LYS A 88 -25.04 9.11 -12.65
N ALA A 89 -26.23 9.47 -13.16
CA ALA A 89 -26.67 10.86 -13.21
C ALA A 89 -26.92 11.39 -11.78
N GLU A 90 -27.53 10.60 -10.91
CA GLU A 90 -27.77 10.99 -9.51
C GLU A 90 -26.48 11.27 -8.73
N VAL A 91 -25.45 10.43 -8.84
CA VAL A 91 -24.18 10.70 -8.13
C VAL A 91 -23.51 11.98 -8.65
N ILE A 92 -23.59 12.25 -9.96
CA ILE A 92 -23.09 13.50 -10.54
C ILE A 92 -23.87 14.68 -9.98
N ARG A 93 -25.21 14.60 -9.96
CA ARG A 93 -26.09 15.63 -9.40
C ARG A 93 -25.74 15.96 -7.96
N GLU A 94 -25.60 14.94 -7.11
CA GLU A 94 -25.24 15.13 -5.70
C GLU A 94 -23.86 15.76 -5.56
N THR A 95 -22.88 15.32 -6.36
CA THR A 95 -21.51 15.85 -6.33
C THR A 95 -21.47 17.34 -6.73
N LEU A 96 -22.21 17.73 -7.77
CA LEU A 96 -22.25 19.12 -8.27
C LEU A 96 -22.99 20.10 -7.34
N LYS A 97 -23.58 19.63 -6.24
CA LYS A 97 -24.05 20.52 -5.17
C LYS A 97 -22.88 21.19 -4.45
N GLU A 98 -21.78 20.47 -4.29
CA GLU A 98 -20.60 20.91 -3.54
C GLU A 98 -19.40 21.26 -4.44
N GLN A 99 -19.33 20.67 -5.63
CA GLN A 99 -18.18 20.78 -6.53
C GLN A 99 -18.51 21.55 -7.81
N GLU A 100 -17.51 22.23 -8.36
CA GLU A 100 -17.65 22.98 -9.63
C GLU A 100 -17.82 22.06 -10.84
N ASP A 101 -17.10 20.94 -10.84
CA ASP A 101 -17.14 19.91 -11.88
C ASP A 101 -16.78 18.55 -11.28
N THR A 102 -17.20 17.47 -11.92
CA THR A 102 -16.87 16.11 -11.49
C THR A 102 -16.57 15.19 -12.68
N PHE A 103 -15.65 14.26 -12.47
CA PHE A 103 -15.32 13.23 -13.44
C PHE A 103 -15.92 11.88 -13.00
N PHE A 104 -17.00 11.46 -13.68
CA PHE A 104 -17.63 10.17 -13.47
C PHE A 104 -16.81 9.03 -14.10
N LEU A 105 -16.58 7.97 -13.32
CA LEU A 105 -15.87 6.75 -13.71
C LEU A 105 -16.69 5.51 -13.27
N ASP A 106 -16.90 4.55 -14.17
CA ASP A 106 -17.42 3.22 -13.81
C ASP A 106 -16.43 2.49 -12.88
N ALA A 107 -16.95 1.60 -12.03
CA ALA A 107 -16.16 0.88 -11.04
C ALA A 107 -15.04 0.00 -11.62
N ASP A 108 -15.15 -0.42 -12.88
CA ASP A 108 -14.16 -1.24 -13.59
C ASP A 108 -13.21 -0.42 -14.49
N ILE A 109 -13.14 0.89 -14.23
CA ILE A 109 -12.06 1.74 -14.72
C ILE A 109 -10.82 1.54 -13.85
N PHE A 110 -9.67 1.30 -14.49
CA PHE A 110 -8.37 1.24 -13.83
C PHE A 110 -7.45 2.34 -14.38
N VAL A 111 -6.91 3.17 -13.49
CA VAL A 111 -6.09 4.35 -13.86
C VAL A 111 -4.62 3.94 -14.02
N LEU A 112 -3.98 4.43 -15.09
CA LEU A 112 -2.57 4.14 -15.42
C LEU A 112 -1.70 5.38 -15.51
N ASP A 113 -2.32 6.56 -15.58
CA ASP A 113 -1.63 7.85 -15.58
C ASP A 113 -2.63 8.93 -15.14
N LYS A 114 -2.10 10.09 -14.72
CA LYS A 114 -2.90 11.18 -14.17
C LYS A 114 -4.06 11.57 -15.10
N LEU A 115 -5.27 11.56 -14.55
CA LEU A 115 -6.50 11.96 -15.24
C LEU A 115 -6.64 13.48 -15.19
N LEU A 116 -6.75 14.08 -16.38
CA LEU A 116 -6.86 15.52 -16.57
C LEU A 116 -8.00 15.84 -17.54
N ILE A 117 -8.61 17.01 -17.36
CA ILE A 117 -9.64 17.58 -18.21
C ILE A 117 -8.99 18.45 -19.29
N PRO A 118 -9.19 18.12 -20.58
CA PRO A 118 -8.65 18.88 -21.71
C PRO A 118 -9.09 20.34 -21.73
N ASP A 119 -10.39 20.57 -21.54
CA ASP A 119 -11.03 21.87 -21.72
C ASP A 119 -12.18 22.07 -20.71
N LYS A 120 -11.93 22.86 -19.66
CA LYS A 120 -12.93 23.21 -18.63
C LYS A 120 -13.89 24.33 -19.06
N THR A 121 -13.76 24.86 -20.28
CA THR A 121 -14.70 25.87 -20.82
C THR A 121 -16.00 25.23 -21.31
N LYS A 122 -16.00 23.90 -21.53
CA LYS A 122 -17.17 23.13 -21.97
C LYS A 122 -18.05 22.71 -20.80
N ASP A 123 -19.27 22.30 -21.11
CA ASP A 123 -20.25 21.78 -20.15
C ASP A 123 -20.04 20.29 -19.85
N ILE A 124 -19.61 19.51 -20.86
CA ILE A 124 -19.46 18.05 -20.79
C ILE A 124 -18.22 17.55 -21.55
N GLY A 125 -17.61 16.50 -21.02
CA GLY A 125 -16.53 15.74 -21.65
C GLY A 125 -16.96 14.31 -21.89
N VAL A 126 -16.96 13.89 -23.15
CA VAL A 126 -17.48 12.57 -23.55
C VAL A 126 -16.38 11.68 -24.14
N SER A 127 -16.51 10.36 -23.99
CA SER A 127 -15.47 9.40 -24.40
C SER A 127 -15.97 8.39 -25.41
N PRO A 128 -15.48 8.42 -26.67
CA PRO A 128 -15.93 7.47 -27.69
C PRO A 128 -15.46 6.05 -27.38
N HIS A 129 -16.25 5.07 -27.81
CA HIS A 129 -15.84 3.66 -27.76
C HIS A 129 -14.68 3.36 -28.70
N TYR A 130 -14.60 4.05 -29.84
CA TYR A 130 -13.70 3.75 -30.97
C TYR A 130 -13.82 2.29 -31.46
N ILE A 131 -15.07 1.81 -31.56
CA ILE A 131 -15.45 0.51 -32.14
C ILE A 131 -16.18 0.73 -33.48
N PRO A 132 -16.42 -0.31 -34.30
CA PRO A 132 -17.06 -0.15 -35.61
C PRO A 132 -18.43 0.51 -35.53
N LYS A 133 -18.78 1.30 -36.56
CA LYS A 133 -20.04 2.07 -36.63
C LYS A 133 -21.27 1.19 -36.39
N GLN A 134 -21.31 0.00 -36.99
CA GLN A 134 -22.42 -0.95 -36.85
C GLN A 134 -22.72 -1.29 -35.38
N ILE A 135 -21.70 -1.29 -34.53
CA ILE A 135 -21.83 -1.57 -33.10
C ILE A 135 -22.25 -0.32 -32.33
N THR A 136 -21.70 0.85 -32.68
CA THR A 136 -22.11 2.13 -32.06
C THR A 136 -23.54 2.54 -32.43
N ASP A 137 -24.03 2.12 -33.60
CA ASP A 137 -25.42 2.35 -34.00
C ASP A 137 -26.39 1.63 -33.05
N ILE A 138 -26.00 0.49 -32.48
CA ILE A 138 -26.79 -0.27 -31.51
C ILE A 138 -26.63 0.31 -30.10
N TYR A 139 -25.38 0.48 -29.64
CA TYR A 139 -25.10 0.72 -28.22
C TYR A 139 -24.79 2.18 -27.84
N GLY A 140 -24.63 3.06 -28.82
CA GLY A 140 -24.14 4.44 -28.61
C GLY A 140 -22.70 4.63 -29.10
N TYR A 141 -22.39 5.85 -29.51
CA TYR A 141 -21.06 6.29 -29.95
C TYR A 141 -20.10 6.55 -28.79
N TYR A 142 -20.63 7.11 -27.70
CA TYR A 142 -19.91 7.39 -26.46
C TYR A 142 -20.14 6.30 -25.43
N ASN A 143 -19.12 6.03 -24.59
CA ASN A 143 -19.22 5.08 -23.50
C ASN A 143 -19.69 5.77 -22.21
N GLY A 144 -20.70 5.19 -21.57
CA GLY A 144 -21.30 5.72 -20.35
C GLY A 144 -20.50 5.47 -19.07
N GLY A 145 -19.33 4.85 -19.17
CA GLY A 145 -18.45 4.58 -18.03
C GLY A 145 -17.37 5.63 -17.78
N MET A 146 -17.30 6.68 -18.61
CA MET A 146 -16.37 7.77 -18.39
C MET A 146 -16.89 9.09 -18.99
N ILE A 147 -17.34 10.00 -18.13
CA ILE A 147 -17.93 11.30 -18.52
C ILE A 147 -17.49 12.38 -17.52
N TRP A 148 -17.04 13.54 -18.01
CA TRP A 148 -16.81 14.71 -17.19
C TRP A 148 -17.98 15.68 -17.31
N VAL A 149 -18.45 16.26 -16.19
CA VAL A 149 -19.63 17.13 -16.16
C VAL A 149 -19.35 18.35 -15.30
N LYS A 150 -19.67 19.52 -15.84
CA LYS A 150 -19.63 20.82 -15.13
C LYS A 150 -21.03 21.45 -15.00
N ASN A 151 -21.88 21.28 -16.00
CA ASN A 151 -23.20 21.90 -16.01
C ASN A 151 -24.21 21.10 -15.16
N LYS A 152 -24.82 21.76 -14.17
CA LYS A 152 -25.73 21.15 -13.19
C LYS A 152 -27.04 20.62 -13.79
N ASN A 153 -27.40 21.03 -15.01
CA ASN A 153 -28.61 20.57 -15.69
C ASN A 153 -28.42 19.24 -16.45
N ILE A 154 -27.16 18.83 -16.69
CA ILE A 154 -26.86 17.60 -17.44
C ILE A 154 -27.45 16.34 -16.79
N PRO A 155 -27.36 16.12 -15.46
CA PRO A 155 -27.97 14.95 -14.82
C PRO A 155 -29.47 14.80 -15.13
N ASP A 156 -30.24 15.88 -15.04
CA ASP A 156 -31.68 15.87 -15.30
C ASP A 156 -32.01 15.54 -16.75
N ASP A 157 -31.29 16.16 -17.68
CA ASP A 157 -31.45 15.85 -19.09
C ASP A 157 -31.01 14.44 -19.43
N TRP A 158 -29.96 13.91 -18.78
CA TRP A 158 -29.50 12.54 -19.01
C TRP A 158 -30.58 11.53 -18.63
N ILE A 159 -31.22 11.73 -17.47
CA ILE A 159 -32.36 10.92 -17.03
C ILE A 159 -33.52 11.04 -18.01
N LYS A 160 -33.82 12.25 -18.47
CA LYS A 160 -34.89 12.49 -19.45
C LYS A 160 -34.63 11.78 -20.78
N PHE A 161 -33.45 11.95 -21.36
CA PHE A 161 -33.08 11.36 -22.66
C PHE A 161 -32.97 9.84 -22.59
N THR A 162 -32.57 9.29 -21.45
CA THR A 162 -32.51 7.84 -21.25
C THR A 162 -33.88 7.16 -21.37
N LYS A 163 -34.98 7.84 -21.07
CA LYS A 163 -36.35 7.27 -21.20
C LYS A 163 -36.72 6.86 -22.63
N THR A 164 -36.15 7.54 -23.62
CA THR A 164 -36.38 7.27 -25.06
C THR A 164 -35.13 6.71 -25.75
N SER A 165 -34.10 6.37 -24.97
CA SER A 165 -32.82 5.91 -25.49
C SER A 165 -32.93 4.51 -26.07
N ARG A 166 -32.29 4.31 -27.22
CA ARG A 166 -32.16 2.99 -27.85
C ARG A 166 -31.28 2.02 -27.04
N TYR A 167 -30.41 2.54 -26.18
CA TYR A 167 -29.58 1.73 -25.31
C TYR A 167 -29.27 2.44 -24.00
N PHE A 168 -30.25 2.38 -23.08
CA PHE A 168 -30.15 2.82 -21.69
C PHE A 168 -29.43 4.17 -21.54
N ASP A 169 -28.50 4.26 -20.59
CA ASP A 169 -27.69 5.45 -20.28
C ASP A 169 -26.73 5.82 -21.40
N GLN A 170 -26.24 4.85 -22.16
CA GLN A 170 -25.08 5.06 -23.01
C GLN A 170 -25.43 5.78 -24.32
N ALA A 171 -26.50 5.37 -25.00
CA ALA A 171 -26.87 6.00 -26.27
C ALA A 171 -27.40 7.43 -26.09
N SER A 172 -28.03 7.74 -24.96
CA SER A 172 -28.54 9.10 -24.65
C SER A 172 -27.45 10.15 -24.42
N ILE A 173 -26.19 9.74 -24.29
CA ILE A 173 -25.04 10.67 -24.22
C ILE A 173 -24.87 11.44 -25.53
N GLU A 174 -25.28 10.87 -26.66
CA GLU A 174 -25.28 11.56 -27.95
C GLU A 174 -26.21 12.79 -27.91
N ASP A 175 -27.39 12.65 -27.30
CA ASP A 175 -28.35 13.75 -27.13
C ASP A 175 -27.79 14.84 -26.20
N LEU A 176 -27.08 14.46 -25.14
CA LEU A 176 -26.36 15.40 -24.28
C LEU A 176 -25.27 16.15 -25.05
N ALA A 177 -24.45 15.46 -25.83
CA ALA A 177 -23.38 16.07 -26.63
C ALA A 177 -23.94 17.00 -27.71
N ASN A 178 -25.14 16.72 -28.24
CA ASN A 178 -25.83 17.60 -29.18
C ASN A 178 -26.41 18.84 -28.50
N LYS A 179 -26.92 18.72 -27.27
CA LYS A 179 -27.53 19.82 -26.51
C LYS A 179 -26.51 20.76 -25.87
N TYR A 180 -25.41 20.24 -25.37
CA TYR A 180 -24.43 20.96 -24.54
C TYR A 180 -23.10 21.18 -25.25
N SER A 181 -22.38 22.24 -24.86
CA SER A 181 -21.02 22.43 -25.36
C SER A 181 -20.12 21.32 -24.83
N HIS A 182 -19.38 20.64 -25.72
CA HIS A 182 -18.63 19.46 -25.32
C HIS A 182 -17.21 19.42 -25.89
N PHE A 183 -16.36 18.61 -25.25
CA PHE A 183 -15.12 18.11 -25.84
C PHE A 183 -15.11 16.58 -25.86
N ILE A 184 -14.25 16.02 -26.70
CA ILE A 184 -14.07 14.58 -26.84
C ILE A 184 -12.73 14.17 -26.23
N PHE A 185 -12.76 13.19 -25.32
CA PHE A 185 -11.53 12.63 -24.77
C PHE A 185 -10.72 11.90 -25.84
N ASN A 186 -9.40 12.09 -25.79
CA ASN A 186 -8.45 11.40 -26.66
C ASN A 186 -8.52 9.88 -26.49
N ARG A 187 -8.09 9.14 -27.53
CA ARG A 187 -8.05 7.67 -27.57
C ARG A 187 -7.30 6.98 -26.43
N GLN A 188 -6.48 7.71 -25.69
CA GLN A 188 -5.72 7.19 -24.55
C GLN A 188 -6.57 7.08 -23.26
N TYR A 189 -7.73 7.72 -23.23
CA TYR A 189 -8.70 7.57 -22.16
C TYR A 189 -9.71 6.47 -22.49
N ASN A 190 -10.25 5.86 -21.44
CA ASN A 190 -11.27 4.81 -21.51
C ASN A 190 -10.87 3.69 -22.48
N PHE A 191 -9.62 3.23 -22.41
CA PHE A 191 -9.12 2.22 -23.32
C PHE A 191 -9.66 0.84 -22.91
N GLY A 192 -10.74 0.41 -23.55
CA GLY A 192 -11.47 -0.81 -23.18
C GLY A 192 -11.19 -2.02 -24.06
N LEU A 193 -11.54 -3.19 -23.52
CA LEU A 193 -11.48 -4.49 -24.19
C LEU A 193 -12.10 -4.50 -25.59
N PHE A 194 -13.25 -3.85 -25.78
CA PHE A 194 -13.98 -3.88 -27.06
C PHE A 194 -13.18 -3.29 -28.22
N ARG A 195 -12.29 -2.32 -27.98
CA ARG A 195 -11.40 -1.77 -29.01
C ARG A 195 -10.48 -2.84 -29.60
N ILE A 196 -10.08 -3.80 -28.77
CA ILE A 196 -9.25 -4.94 -29.17
C ILE A 196 -10.11 -6.06 -29.76
N SER A 197 -11.25 -6.39 -29.13
CA SER A 197 -12.12 -7.48 -29.59
C SER A 197 -12.62 -7.28 -31.01
N TYR A 198 -12.97 -6.05 -31.39
CA TYR A 198 -13.46 -5.73 -32.74
C TYR A 198 -12.35 -5.36 -33.73
N ASN A 199 -11.12 -5.10 -33.26
CA ASN A 199 -9.97 -4.84 -34.12
C ASN A 199 -8.69 -5.34 -33.45
N LYS A 200 -8.32 -6.59 -33.73
CA LYS A 200 -7.15 -7.25 -33.13
C LYS A 200 -5.83 -6.52 -33.41
N ASN A 201 -5.72 -5.80 -34.53
CA ASN A 201 -4.53 -5.03 -34.88
C ASN A 201 -4.26 -3.87 -33.91
N THR A 202 -5.26 -3.44 -33.14
CA THR A 202 -5.13 -2.42 -32.08
C THR A 202 -4.05 -2.80 -31.05
N ILE A 203 -3.82 -4.10 -30.80
CA ILE A 203 -2.79 -4.57 -29.87
C ILE A 203 -1.39 -4.16 -30.35
N ASN A 204 -1.14 -4.13 -31.66
CA ASN A 204 0.19 -3.81 -32.21
C ASN A 204 0.62 -2.35 -31.95
N ASP A 205 -0.36 -1.49 -31.65
CA ASP A 205 -0.14 -0.08 -31.29
C ASP A 205 0.12 0.12 -29.79
N LEU A 206 -0.04 -0.92 -28.96
CA LEU A 206 0.30 -0.91 -27.53
C LEU A 206 1.79 -1.19 -27.37
N LYS A 207 2.52 -0.18 -26.88
CA LYS A 207 3.97 -0.26 -26.69
C LYS A 207 4.39 0.46 -25.42
N ILE A 208 5.54 0.09 -24.89
CA ILE A 208 6.17 0.82 -23.79
C ILE A 208 7.02 1.94 -24.36
N HIS A 209 6.82 3.16 -23.86
CA HIS A 209 7.67 4.30 -24.17
C HIS A 209 7.95 5.08 -22.89
N LYS A 210 9.23 5.28 -22.56
CA LYS A 210 9.66 5.96 -21.33
C LYS A 210 8.97 5.41 -20.06
N ASN A 211 8.96 4.09 -19.91
CA ASN A 211 8.32 3.36 -18.80
C ASN A 211 6.81 3.64 -18.63
N LYS A 212 6.13 4.12 -19.69
CA LYS A 212 4.68 4.26 -19.74
C LYS A 212 4.10 3.33 -20.81
N ILE A 213 2.94 2.76 -20.51
CA ILE A 213 2.14 2.05 -21.50
C ILE A 213 1.52 3.10 -22.42
N CYS A 214 1.80 3.00 -23.72
CA CYS A 214 1.35 3.95 -24.72
C CYS A 214 0.49 3.24 -25.78
N PHE A 215 -0.54 3.95 -26.23
CA PHE A 215 -1.28 3.62 -27.43
C PHE A 215 -0.99 4.67 -28.50
N LYS A 216 -0.44 4.24 -29.64
CA LYS A 216 0.02 5.13 -30.73
C LYS A 216 0.97 6.23 -30.22
N LYS A 217 2.00 5.83 -29.47
CA LYS A 217 3.05 6.70 -28.88
C LYS A 217 2.57 7.71 -27.82
N LYS A 218 1.29 7.69 -27.43
CA LYS A 218 0.76 8.55 -26.36
C LYS A 218 0.40 7.69 -25.13
N PRO A 219 0.73 8.11 -23.89
CA PRO A 219 0.45 7.35 -22.68
C PRO A 219 -1.04 7.07 -22.50
N ILE A 220 -1.39 5.82 -22.20
CA ILE A 220 -2.74 5.44 -21.78
C ILE A 220 -3.00 6.07 -20.41
N LYS A 221 -4.19 6.65 -20.24
CA LYS A 221 -4.61 7.31 -19.01
C LYS A 221 -5.39 6.37 -18.10
N CYS A 222 -6.31 5.62 -18.68
CA CYS A 222 -7.08 4.61 -17.98
C CYS A 222 -7.56 3.54 -18.96
N ILE A 223 -7.83 2.36 -18.41
CA ILE A 223 -8.39 1.21 -19.10
C ILE A 223 -9.75 0.84 -18.50
N HIS A 224 -10.60 0.20 -19.29
CA HIS A 224 -11.92 -0.26 -18.89
C HIS A 224 -11.95 -1.79 -18.98
N ILE A 225 -11.89 -2.46 -17.83
CA ILE A 225 -11.73 -3.92 -17.73
C ILE A 225 -12.20 -4.46 -16.38
N HIS A 226 -13.05 -5.49 -16.42
CA HIS A 226 -13.27 -6.38 -15.28
C HIS A 226 -12.13 -7.41 -15.14
N PHE A 227 -11.22 -7.24 -14.18
CA PHE A 227 -10.14 -8.21 -13.93
C PHE A 227 -10.64 -9.53 -13.35
N THR A 228 -11.78 -9.51 -12.68
CA THR A 228 -12.44 -10.72 -12.14
C THR A 228 -13.12 -11.57 -13.20
N ASN A 229 -13.38 -11.02 -14.40
CA ASN A 229 -13.98 -11.75 -15.50
C ASN A 229 -12.92 -12.54 -16.29
N LYS A 230 -13.00 -13.87 -16.27
CA LYS A 230 -12.03 -14.77 -16.92
C LYS A 230 -11.84 -14.50 -18.42
N ASN A 231 -12.90 -14.15 -19.15
CA ASN A 231 -12.80 -13.89 -20.59
C ASN A 231 -12.09 -12.57 -20.85
N HIS A 232 -12.44 -11.51 -20.10
CA HIS A 232 -11.80 -10.20 -20.22
C HIS A 232 -10.31 -10.31 -19.88
N PHE A 233 -10.00 -11.03 -18.80
CA PHE A 233 -8.64 -11.29 -18.36
C PHE A 233 -7.81 -12.00 -19.44
N LYS A 234 -8.38 -13.04 -20.07
CA LYS A 234 -7.71 -13.81 -21.13
C LYS A 234 -7.38 -12.95 -22.37
N ILE A 235 -8.30 -12.07 -22.78
CA ILE A 235 -8.17 -11.31 -24.04
C ILE A 235 -7.32 -10.05 -23.86
N PHE A 236 -7.43 -9.36 -22.72
CA PHE A 236 -6.81 -8.05 -22.52
C PHE A 236 -6.03 -7.94 -21.21
N GLY A 237 -6.52 -8.53 -20.12
CA GLY A 237 -5.86 -8.43 -18.80
C GLY A 237 -4.41 -8.92 -18.80
N ASN A 238 -4.14 -10.07 -19.41
CA ASN A 238 -2.77 -10.60 -19.52
C ASN A 238 -1.82 -9.67 -20.29
N ILE A 239 -2.31 -9.01 -21.35
CA ILE A 239 -1.52 -8.08 -22.15
C ILE A 239 -1.11 -6.88 -21.27
N ILE A 240 -2.07 -6.30 -20.55
CA ILE A 240 -1.82 -5.18 -19.65
C ILE A 240 -0.85 -5.59 -18.53
N ILE A 241 -1.05 -6.74 -17.88
CA ILE A 241 -0.17 -7.22 -16.81
C ILE A 241 1.27 -7.40 -17.31
N ASN A 242 1.47 -7.95 -18.51
CA ASN A 242 2.80 -8.11 -19.08
C ASN A 242 3.45 -6.75 -19.37
N LEU A 243 2.69 -5.81 -19.97
CA LEU A 243 3.18 -4.45 -20.22
C LEU A 243 3.52 -3.71 -18.91
N LEU A 244 2.76 -3.92 -17.84
CA LEU A 244 3.05 -3.35 -16.51
C LEU A 244 4.32 -3.95 -15.90
N LYS A 245 4.53 -5.27 -16.02
CA LYS A 245 5.78 -5.93 -15.59
C LYS A 245 6.99 -5.38 -16.33
N GLU A 246 6.93 -5.32 -17.66
CA GLU A 246 8.00 -4.79 -18.50
C GLU A 246 8.28 -3.30 -18.27
N SER A 247 7.29 -2.53 -17.78
CA SER A 247 7.45 -1.12 -17.44
C SER A 247 7.72 -0.84 -15.95
N ASN A 248 7.99 -1.88 -15.15
CA ASN A 248 8.25 -1.81 -13.71
C ASN A 248 7.14 -1.09 -12.91
N LYS A 249 5.89 -1.30 -13.30
CA LYS A 249 4.68 -0.71 -12.70
C LYS A 249 4.13 -1.56 -11.57
N TYR A 250 4.94 -1.76 -10.53
CA TYR A 250 4.60 -2.64 -9.42
C TYR A 250 3.39 -2.18 -8.61
N LYS A 251 3.15 -0.86 -8.52
CA LYS A 251 2.03 -0.28 -7.78
C LYS A 251 0.70 -0.70 -8.42
N GLU A 252 0.62 -0.55 -9.73
CA GLU A 252 -0.52 -0.96 -10.54
C GLU A 252 -0.71 -2.49 -10.49
N LEU A 253 0.38 -3.27 -10.55
CA LEU A 253 0.34 -4.74 -10.45
C LEU A 253 -0.26 -5.22 -9.13
N ILE A 254 0.15 -4.65 -7.99
CA ILE A 254 -0.40 -5.06 -6.69
C ILE A 254 -1.87 -4.66 -6.52
N CYS A 255 -2.30 -3.55 -7.14
CA CYS A 255 -3.71 -3.16 -7.16
C CYS A 255 -4.52 -4.16 -7.98
N ILE A 256 -4.03 -4.60 -9.14
CA ILE A 256 -4.68 -5.64 -9.95
C ILE A 256 -4.77 -6.95 -9.16
N GLU A 257 -3.69 -7.37 -8.51
CA GLU A 257 -3.71 -8.59 -7.69
C GLU A 257 -4.69 -8.46 -6.51
N ARG A 258 -4.82 -7.27 -5.92
CA ARG A 258 -5.83 -6.97 -4.87
C ARG A 258 -7.26 -7.14 -5.38
N ILE A 259 -7.55 -6.76 -6.62
CA ILE A 259 -8.85 -6.99 -7.26
C ILE A 259 -9.10 -8.49 -7.40
N ILE A 260 -8.12 -9.23 -7.94
CA ILE A 260 -8.23 -10.66 -8.24
C ILE A 260 -8.38 -11.51 -6.96
N LYS A 261 -7.68 -11.16 -5.89
CA LYS A 261 -7.62 -11.94 -4.64
C LYS A 261 -8.61 -11.49 -3.57
N ASP A 262 -9.26 -10.36 -3.79
CA ASP A 262 -10.19 -9.76 -2.85
C ASP A 262 -9.62 -9.53 -1.42
N CYS A 263 -8.31 -9.31 -1.32
CA CYS A 263 -7.66 -8.90 -0.10
C CYS A 263 -6.22 -8.49 -0.39
N TRP A 264 -5.65 -7.70 0.52
CA TRP A 264 -4.21 -7.62 0.63
C TRP A 264 -3.72 -8.92 1.26
N TYR A 265 -2.54 -9.42 0.87
CA TYR A 265 -2.00 -10.59 1.54
C TYR A 265 -0.49 -10.63 1.60
N ILE A 266 0.00 -11.28 2.67
CA ILE A 266 1.39 -11.70 2.80
C ILE A 266 1.45 -13.23 2.78
N THR A 267 2.41 -13.76 2.04
CA THR A 267 2.80 -15.16 2.17
C THR A 267 4.09 -15.26 2.96
N ILE A 268 4.12 -16.23 3.87
CA ILE A 268 5.33 -16.60 4.62
C ILE A 268 5.77 -18.01 4.22
N PRO A 269 7.07 -18.35 4.27
CA PRO A 269 7.53 -19.70 3.96
C PRO A 269 6.88 -20.76 4.85
N LYS A 270 6.30 -21.81 4.25
CA LYS A 270 5.82 -22.97 5.00
C LYS A 270 7.00 -23.71 5.64
N GLN A 271 7.02 -23.77 6.96
CA GLN A 271 8.05 -24.48 7.75
C GLN A 271 7.55 -25.87 8.20
N PRO A 272 8.45 -26.82 8.52
CA PRO A 272 9.91 -26.72 8.44
C PRO A 272 10.44 -26.79 6.99
N ILE A 273 11.55 -26.09 6.72
CA ILE A 273 12.35 -26.23 5.50
C ILE A 273 13.75 -26.70 5.90
N SER A 274 14.34 -27.63 5.14
CA SER A 274 15.68 -28.13 5.43
C SER A 274 16.79 -27.10 5.12
N GLY A 275 17.96 -27.32 5.71
CA GLY A 275 19.16 -26.52 5.46
C GLY A 275 19.05 -25.08 5.98
N MET A 276 19.67 -24.15 5.25
CA MET A 276 19.80 -22.76 5.70
C MET A 276 18.47 -22.00 5.79
N TYR A 277 17.41 -22.45 5.12
CA TYR A 277 16.11 -21.77 5.10
C TYR A 277 15.20 -22.12 6.28
N ASN A 278 15.62 -23.07 7.13
CA ASN A 278 14.92 -23.42 8.36
C ASN A 278 14.65 -22.17 9.21
N HIS A 279 13.45 -22.09 9.77
CA HIS A 279 13.03 -20.97 10.61
C HIS A 279 11.96 -21.40 11.61
N VAL A 280 12.00 -20.84 12.81
CA VAL A 280 11.04 -21.18 13.89
C VAL A 280 9.79 -20.28 13.89
N ASN A 281 9.57 -19.55 12.81
CA ASN A 281 8.47 -18.57 12.62
C ASN A 281 8.35 -17.48 13.71
N ASP A 282 9.46 -17.06 14.30
CA ASP A 282 9.49 -15.86 15.15
C ASP A 282 9.70 -14.57 14.32
N THR A 283 9.84 -13.43 14.98
CA THR A 283 10.22 -12.15 14.34
C THR A 283 9.18 -11.69 13.30
N PHE A 284 9.55 -11.31 12.07
CA PHE A 284 8.60 -10.88 11.04
C PHE A 284 7.53 -11.94 10.75
N ARG A 285 7.90 -13.22 10.79
CA ARG A 285 6.96 -14.32 10.50
C ARG A 285 5.93 -14.53 11.60
N GLU A 286 6.14 -13.95 12.77
CA GLU A 286 5.14 -13.80 13.84
C GLU A 286 4.32 -12.52 13.65
N LEU A 287 4.96 -11.41 13.21
CA LEU A 287 4.29 -10.13 12.98
C LEU A 287 3.29 -10.18 11.81
N ALA A 288 3.66 -10.83 10.70
CA ALA A 288 2.81 -10.93 9.50
C ALA A 288 1.41 -11.52 9.79
N PRO A 289 1.26 -12.67 10.48
CA PRO A 289 -0.06 -13.16 10.86
C PRO A 289 -0.75 -12.31 11.94
N LEU A 290 0.00 -11.55 12.74
CA LEU A 290 -0.59 -10.62 13.71
C LEU A 290 -1.34 -9.47 13.02
N TYR A 291 -0.85 -8.98 11.87
CA TYR A 291 -1.58 -8.00 11.04
C TYR A 291 -2.97 -8.51 10.64
N SER A 292 -3.12 -9.80 10.30
CA SER A 292 -4.42 -10.39 9.95
C SER A 292 -5.43 -10.43 11.09
N LYS A 293 -4.98 -10.38 12.36
CA LYS A 293 -5.90 -10.31 13.49
C LYS A 293 -6.57 -8.95 13.63
N HIS A 294 -5.92 -7.90 13.14
CA HIS A 294 -6.39 -6.52 13.27
C HIS A 294 -6.97 -5.93 11.99
N ASN A 295 -6.88 -6.63 10.86
CA ASN A 295 -7.34 -6.11 9.56
C ASN A 295 -8.08 -7.20 8.76
N LYS A 296 -9.40 -7.02 8.58
CA LYS A 296 -10.30 -8.01 7.95
C LYS A 296 -10.07 -8.15 6.44
N THR A 297 -9.59 -7.10 5.79
CA THR A 297 -9.29 -7.09 4.35
C THR A 297 -7.87 -7.57 4.04
N PHE A 298 -7.18 -8.12 5.03
CA PHE A 298 -5.83 -8.64 4.93
C PHE A 298 -5.71 -10.10 5.35
N LYS A 299 -4.96 -10.91 4.59
CA LYS A 299 -4.71 -12.32 4.88
C LYS A 299 -3.21 -12.61 4.96
N CYS A 300 -2.83 -13.48 5.88
CA CYS A 300 -1.48 -14.03 5.95
C CYS A 300 -1.57 -15.55 5.93
N PHE A 301 -0.82 -16.20 5.06
CA PHE A 301 -0.85 -17.66 4.96
C PHE A 301 0.52 -18.25 4.56
N PRO A 302 0.80 -19.49 4.97
CA PRO A 302 2.01 -20.18 4.55
C PRO A 302 1.98 -20.52 3.06
N TYR A 303 3.13 -20.42 2.39
CA TYR A 303 3.30 -20.75 0.97
C TYR A 303 4.58 -21.54 0.71
N LYS A 304 4.62 -22.31 -0.38
CA LYS A 304 5.79 -23.09 -0.80
C LYS A 304 6.82 -22.18 -1.49
N SER A 305 7.46 -21.33 -0.70
CA SER A 305 8.55 -20.41 -1.07
C SER A 305 9.57 -20.39 0.05
N THR A 306 10.79 -19.96 -0.25
CA THR A 306 11.84 -19.71 0.74
C THR A 306 11.81 -18.29 1.32
N GLN A 307 11.03 -17.39 0.70
CA GLN A 307 10.95 -15.96 0.99
C GLN A 307 9.56 -15.52 1.43
N CYS A 308 9.47 -14.35 2.06
CA CYS A 308 8.20 -13.70 2.37
C CYS A 308 7.80 -12.76 1.21
N TRP A 309 6.50 -12.68 0.91
CA TRP A 309 6.01 -11.88 -0.21
C TRP A 309 4.77 -11.09 0.18
N PHE A 310 4.69 -9.85 -0.27
CA PHE A 310 3.45 -9.07 -0.31
C PHE A 310 2.90 -9.13 -1.73
N MET A 311 1.65 -9.59 -1.87
CA MET A 311 1.00 -9.75 -3.18
C MET A 311 1.88 -10.57 -4.15
N LEU A 312 2.26 -11.79 -3.75
CA LEU A 312 3.11 -12.71 -4.53
C LEU A 312 2.65 -12.75 -6.01
N PRO A 313 3.55 -12.53 -7.00
CA PRO A 313 5.02 -12.48 -6.89
C PRO A 313 5.60 -11.05 -6.87
N HIS A 314 4.80 -10.02 -6.64
CA HIS A 314 5.19 -8.65 -7.00
C HIS A 314 6.19 -8.01 -6.04
N ILE A 315 5.98 -8.12 -4.72
CA ILE A 315 6.81 -7.41 -3.74
C ILE A 315 7.48 -8.45 -2.81
N LEU A 316 8.80 -8.52 -2.86
CA LEU A 316 9.58 -9.36 -1.97
C LEU A 316 9.78 -8.64 -0.63
N LEU A 317 9.37 -9.27 0.46
CA LEU A 317 9.59 -8.81 1.83
C LEU A 317 10.82 -9.54 2.40
N TYR A 318 12.02 -8.95 2.26
CA TYR A 318 13.25 -9.64 2.63
C TYR A 318 13.48 -9.64 4.14
N ASP A 319 13.17 -10.77 4.79
CA ASP A 319 13.19 -10.94 6.25
C ASP A 319 14.50 -11.49 6.84
N ARG A 320 15.52 -11.65 6.01
CA ARG A 320 16.78 -12.32 6.39
C ARG A 320 17.87 -11.32 6.78
N PRO A 321 18.84 -11.74 7.62
CA PRO A 321 19.81 -10.82 8.19
C PRO A 321 20.89 -10.31 7.22
N THR A 322 21.14 -11.04 6.13
CA THR A 322 22.17 -10.75 5.12
C THR A 322 21.72 -11.33 3.78
N LEU A 323 22.30 -10.91 2.65
CA LEU A 323 21.99 -11.42 1.31
C LEU A 323 22.26 -12.93 1.06
N ARG A 324 22.83 -13.66 2.02
CA ARG A 324 23.15 -15.11 1.91
C ARG A 324 21.94 -15.97 1.50
N TRP A 325 20.72 -15.56 1.86
CA TRP A 325 19.48 -16.29 1.54
C TRP A 325 18.84 -15.89 0.22
N CYS A 326 19.47 -15.01 -0.56
CA CYS A 326 18.98 -14.66 -1.89
C CYS A 326 19.10 -15.86 -2.85
N ASN A 327 18.07 -16.06 -3.66
CA ASN A 327 18.02 -17.10 -4.68
C ASN A 327 17.22 -16.63 -5.89
N ASP A 328 16.99 -17.52 -6.85
CA ASP A 328 16.34 -17.19 -8.10
C ASP A 328 14.87 -16.78 -7.97
N GLU A 329 14.19 -17.05 -6.84
CA GLU A 329 12.82 -16.58 -6.63
C GLU A 329 12.72 -15.05 -6.73
N ILE A 330 13.79 -14.34 -6.35
CA ILE A 330 13.89 -12.88 -6.34
C ILE A 330 13.70 -12.28 -7.74
N LYS A 331 14.05 -13.01 -8.81
CA LYS A 331 13.92 -12.55 -10.21
C LYS A 331 12.46 -12.26 -10.60
N ASN A 332 11.50 -12.81 -9.87
CA ASN A 332 10.07 -12.58 -10.12
C ASN A 332 9.54 -11.30 -9.49
N ALA A 333 10.30 -10.69 -8.57
CA ALA A 333 9.89 -9.48 -7.87
C ALA A 333 9.91 -8.27 -8.80
N SER A 334 8.93 -7.39 -8.61
CA SER A 334 8.89 -6.06 -9.22
C SER A 334 9.40 -4.97 -8.27
N LEU A 335 9.52 -5.28 -6.97
CA LEU A 335 10.11 -4.46 -5.92
C LEU A 335 10.65 -5.38 -4.81
N ILE A 336 11.79 -5.00 -4.22
CA ILE A 336 12.33 -5.67 -3.03
C ILE A 336 12.40 -4.68 -1.87
N LEU A 337 11.83 -5.08 -0.74
CA LEU A 337 11.85 -4.35 0.52
C LEU A 337 12.83 -5.02 1.50
N LEU A 338 13.90 -4.33 1.88
CA LEU A 338 14.97 -4.87 2.73
C LEU A 338 14.77 -4.51 4.21
N GLY A 339 14.60 -5.54 5.06
CA GLY A 339 14.46 -5.34 6.51
C GLY A 339 15.79 -5.11 7.23
N ASN A 340 16.66 -6.13 7.31
CA ASN A 340 17.88 -6.09 8.13
C ASN A 340 19.14 -5.59 7.38
N CYS A 341 19.10 -5.55 6.05
CA CYS A 341 20.24 -5.16 5.23
C CYS A 341 20.52 -3.65 5.25
N SER A 342 21.67 -3.28 4.69
CA SER A 342 22.18 -1.91 4.51
C SER A 342 21.91 -1.37 3.10
N GLU A 343 22.17 -0.07 2.92
CA GLU A 343 22.09 0.60 1.62
C GLU A 343 23.04 -0.03 0.59
N THR A 344 24.27 -0.38 0.97
CA THR A 344 25.23 -1.05 0.08
C THR A 344 24.72 -2.42 -0.41
N GLU A 345 24.05 -3.18 0.46
CA GLU A 345 23.42 -4.45 0.07
C GLU A 345 22.19 -4.21 -0.84
N ALA A 346 21.49 -3.09 -0.68
CA ALA A 346 20.40 -2.68 -1.57
C ALA A 346 20.91 -2.39 -2.98
N GLU A 347 22.01 -1.63 -3.09
CA GLU A 347 22.68 -1.32 -4.36
C GLU A 347 23.20 -2.59 -5.05
N GLU A 348 23.86 -3.48 -4.31
CA GLU A 348 24.33 -4.78 -4.83
C GLU A 348 23.17 -5.57 -5.46
N LEU A 349 22.07 -5.69 -4.72
CA LEU A 349 20.91 -6.46 -5.15
C LEU A 349 20.19 -5.80 -6.33
N SER A 350 20.07 -4.47 -6.31
CA SER A 350 19.44 -3.71 -7.39
C SER A 350 20.22 -3.84 -8.69
N ASN A 351 21.54 -3.69 -8.64
CA ASN A 351 22.42 -3.83 -9.80
C ASN A 351 22.43 -5.27 -10.35
N LYS A 352 22.42 -6.27 -9.46
CA LYS A 352 22.47 -7.69 -9.85
C LYS A 352 21.22 -8.15 -10.58
N TYR A 353 20.04 -7.69 -10.16
CA TYR A 353 18.76 -8.17 -10.69
C TYR A 353 18.02 -7.15 -11.56
N ASN A 354 18.49 -5.90 -11.63
CA ASN A 354 17.79 -4.78 -12.26
C ASN A 354 16.36 -4.60 -11.72
N ILE A 355 16.21 -4.76 -10.40
CA ILE A 355 14.94 -4.62 -9.67
C ILE A 355 15.11 -3.45 -8.69
N PRO A 356 14.10 -2.57 -8.54
CA PRO A 356 14.16 -1.54 -7.51
C PRO A 356 14.22 -2.17 -6.12
N VAL A 357 15.15 -1.70 -5.30
CA VAL A 357 15.33 -2.15 -3.92
C VAL A 357 15.19 -0.95 -2.99
N LYS A 358 14.35 -1.08 -1.97
CA LYS A 358 14.07 0.00 -1.02
C LYS A 358 14.29 -0.49 0.42
N PRO A 359 14.59 0.41 1.36
CA PRO A 359 14.54 0.05 2.77
C PRO A 359 13.10 -0.30 3.14
N TRP A 360 12.94 -1.07 4.21
CA TRP A 360 11.64 -1.44 4.77
C TRP A 360 11.59 -1.06 6.25
N ILE A 361 10.80 -1.81 7.03
CA ILE A 361 10.80 -1.79 8.49
C ILE A 361 11.69 -2.92 9.03
N PHE A 362 11.89 -2.91 10.35
CA PHE A 362 12.41 -4.05 11.08
C PHE A 362 11.47 -4.38 12.25
N TRP A 363 11.73 -5.47 12.98
CA TRP A 363 10.74 -6.04 13.92
C TRP A 363 11.39 -6.53 15.21
N PRO A 364 10.62 -6.60 16.31
CA PRO A 364 11.09 -7.21 17.56
C PRO A 364 11.23 -8.72 17.43
N ARG A 365 11.85 -9.37 18.42
CA ARG A 365 12.04 -10.83 18.41
C ARG A 365 10.73 -11.58 18.58
N LYS A 366 9.87 -11.10 19.48
CA LYS A 366 8.52 -11.64 19.75
C LYS A 366 7.44 -10.55 19.68
N PRO A 367 6.98 -10.17 18.47
CA PRO A 367 5.98 -9.12 18.28
C PRO A 367 4.74 -9.24 19.16
N SER A 368 4.14 -10.44 19.27
CA SER A 368 2.90 -10.60 20.06
C SER A 368 3.11 -10.30 21.54
N LEU A 369 4.28 -10.67 22.07
CA LEU A 369 4.62 -10.39 23.48
C LEU A 369 4.92 -8.91 23.69
N VAL A 370 5.59 -8.26 22.74
CA VAL A 370 5.82 -6.81 22.79
C VAL A 370 4.49 -6.05 22.81
N GLU A 371 3.54 -6.39 21.93
CA GLU A 371 2.21 -5.75 21.91
C GLU A 371 1.43 -6.02 23.20
N LYS A 372 1.46 -7.25 23.73
CA LYS A 372 0.88 -7.57 25.04
C LYS A 372 1.42 -6.65 26.14
N ILE A 373 2.74 -6.48 26.22
CA ILE A 373 3.36 -5.63 27.24
C ILE A 373 2.99 -4.16 27.05
N ILE A 374 2.89 -3.67 25.81
CA ILE A 374 2.44 -2.30 25.53
C ILE A 374 1.00 -2.10 25.99
N ASP A 375 0.10 -3.02 25.67
CA ASP A 375 -1.33 -2.92 25.99
C ASP A 375 -1.60 -3.06 27.51
N GLU A 376 -0.82 -3.88 28.22
CA GLU A 376 -1.01 -4.13 29.66
C GLU A 376 -0.38 -3.08 30.58
N ASN A 377 0.41 -2.14 30.04
CA ASN A 377 1.21 -1.29 30.91
C ASN A 377 1.29 0.18 30.48
N ILE A 378 1.22 1.06 31.48
CA ILE A 378 1.47 2.49 31.29
C ILE A 378 2.94 2.76 30.92
N ASN A 379 3.16 3.89 30.23
CA ASN A 379 4.50 4.35 29.95
C ASN A 379 5.17 4.84 31.24
N LEU A 380 6.41 4.40 31.48
CA LEU A 380 7.19 4.88 32.61
C LEU A 380 7.82 6.23 32.28
N SER A 381 7.61 7.19 33.16
CA SER A 381 8.26 8.50 33.18
C SER A 381 9.76 8.38 33.45
N TRP A 382 10.47 9.50 33.32
CA TRP A 382 11.91 9.57 33.59
C TRP A 382 12.28 9.11 35.01
N ASP A 383 11.50 9.50 36.03
CA ASP A 383 11.82 9.20 37.43
C ASP A 383 11.48 7.74 37.80
N GLU A 384 10.52 7.13 37.11
CA GLU A 384 10.15 5.71 37.31
C GLU A 384 11.16 4.74 36.69
N ARG A 385 12.04 5.24 35.81
CA ARG A 385 13.09 4.44 35.17
C ARG A 385 14.35 4.41 36.03
N ILE A 386 14.51 3.30 36.76
CA ILE A 386 15.55 3.08 37.76
C ILE A 386 16.98 2.91 37.19
N HIS A 387 17.11 2.58 35.90
CA HIS A 387 18.43 2.44 35.26
C HIS A 387 18.67 3.63 34.30
N GLU A 388 19.86 4.21 34.34
CA GLU A 388 20.25 5.18 33.33
C GLU A 388 20.38 4.50 31.98
N SER A 389 21.21 3.46 31.88
CA SER A 389 21.37 2.69 30.63
C SER A 389 21.43 1.19 30.83
N THR A 390 21.04 0.45 29.79
CA THR A 390 21.09 -1.01 29.77
C THR A 390 21.66 -1.59 28.48
N PHE A 391 22.33 -2.73 28.62
CA PHE A 391 22.63 -3.65 27.54
C PHE A 391 22.42 -5.07 28.04
N MET A 392 21.50 -5.84 27.44
CA MET A 392 21.26 -7.24 27.82
C MET A 392 21.28 -8.14 26.60
N GLY A 393 22.44 -8.69 26.27
CA GLY A 393 22.62 -9.42 25.03
C GLY A 393 23.82 -10.34 25.07
N GLY A 394 24.19 -10.87 23.92
CA GLY A 394 25.30 -11.79 23.82
C GLY A 394 25.67 -12.07 22.38
N TYR A 395 26.40 -13.15 22.19
CA TYR A 395 26.75 -13.66 20.87
C TYR A 395 26.47 -15.15 20.78
N THR A 396 25.98 -15.57 19.62
CA THR A 396 25.87 -16.99 19.23
C THR A 396 26.76 -17.33 18.04
N THR A 397 27.39 -16.31 17.43
CA THR A 397 28.26 -16.44 16.26
C THR A 397 29.55 -15.63 16.43
N LYS A 398 30.62 -16.02 15.71
CA LYS A 398 31.88 -15.27 15.68
C LYS A 398 31.71 -13.85 15.15
N VAL A 399 30.85 -13.67 14.14
CA VAL A 399 30.52 -12.36 13.56
C VAL A 399 29.94 -11.42 14.62
N GLN A 400 28.98 -11.89 15.41
CA GLN A 400 28.42 -11.06 16.49
C GLN A 400 29.46 -10.69 17.55
N LEU A 401 30.37 -11.60 17.89
CA LEU A 401 31.42 -11.32 18.88
C LEU A 401 32.32 -10.17 18.42
N GLU A 402 32.70 -10.12 17.14
CA GLU A 402 33.55 -9.07 16.57
C GLU A 402 33.01 -7.65 16.81
N PHE A 403 31.69 -7.49 16.76
CA PHE A 403 30.99 -6.21 16.93
C PHE A 403 30.40 -5.99 18.34
N ARG A 404 30.60 -6.94 19.27
CA ARG A 404 30.00 -6.87 20.61
C ARG A 404 30.96 -7.16 21.76
N ASP A 405 32.20 -7.53 21.48
CA ASP A 405 33.19 -7.89 22.48
C ASP A 405 33.37 -6.78 23.53
N PRO A 406 32.92 -6.99 24.78
CA PRO A 406 33.00 -5.97 25.81
C PRO A 406 34.44 -5.58 26.13
N VAL A 407 35.39 -6.54 26.09
CA VAL A 407 36.80 -6.27 26.41
C VAL A 407 37.42 -5.34 25.37
N LYS A 408 37.09 -5.56 24.09
CA LYS A 408 37.56 -4.75 22.97
C LYS A 408 36.88 -3.37 22.94
N LEU A 409 35.56 -3.33 23.19
CA LEU A 409 34.77 -2.14 22.95
C LEU A 409 34.62 -1.24 24.19
N GLY A 410 34.72 -1.77 25.41
CA GLY A 410 34.68 -1.01 26.67
C GLY A 410 33.31 -0.51 27.12
N TRP A 411 32.21 -0.95 26.48
CA TRP A 411 30.84 -0.52 26.82
C TRP A 411 30.39 -0.99 28.20
N ASP A 412 30.92 -2.10 28.71
CA ASP A 412 30.68 -2.63 30.05
C ASP A 412 31.09 -1.65 31.16
N LYS A 413 32.02 -0.74 30.88
CA LYS A 413 32.54 0.24 31.84
C LYS A 413 31.66 1.48 31.99
N VAL A 414 30.78 1.75 31.02
CA VAL A 414 29.97 2.99 30.97
C VAL A 414 28.46 2.74 31.03
N ILE A 415 28.01 1.53 30.69
CA ILE A 415 26.59 1.17 30.75
C ILE A 415 26.23 0.68 32.16
N THR A 416 25.18 1.27 32.76
CA THR A 416 24.80 1.00 34.16
C THR A 416 24.42 -0.46 34.39
N ASN A 417 23.59 -1.02 33.50
CA ASN A 417 23.09 -2.38 33.60
C ASN A 417 23.56 -3.21 32.39
N PHE A 418 24.77 -3.76 32.48
CA PHE A 418 25.41 -4.51 31.40
C PHE A 418 25.43 -6.02 31.67
N TYR A 419 24.65 -6.77 30.88
CA TYR A 419 24.62 -8.23 30.87
C TYR A 419 25.06 -8.75 29.50
N PHE A 420 26.20 -9.44 29.47
CA PHE A 420 26.78 -10.05 28.28
C PHE A 420 26.85 -11.56 28.40
N ILE A 421 26.16 -12.27 27.50
CA ILE A 421 25.99 -13.72 27.56
C ILE A 421 26.81 -14.39 26.46
N LYS A 422 27.50 -15.47 26.83
CA LYS A 422 28.19 -16.37 25.90
C LYS A 422 27.28 -17.56 25.59
N GLY A 423 26.82 -17.67 24.33
CA GLY A 423 25.93 -18.75 23.90
C GLY A 423 24.47 -18.56 24.33
N ASN A 424 23.78 -19.66 24.68
CA ASN A 424 22.32 -19.71 24.90
C ASN A 424 21.90 -19.69 26.38
N ASN A 425 22.78 -19.33 27.31
CA ASN A 425 22.48 -19.33 28.75
C ASN A 425 21.83 -18.00 29.17
N TYR A 426 20.57 -17.81 28.79
CA TYR A 426 19.82 -16.58 29.08
C TYR A 426 19.48 -16.46 30.57
N LYS A 427 19.82 -15.33 31.19
CA LYS A 427 19.46 -15.01 32.59
C LYS A 427 17.97 -14.74 32.78
N TYR A 428 17.33 -14.18 31.75
CA TYR A 428 15.93 -13.75 31.78
C TYR A 428 15.13 -14.51 30.73
N THR A 429 13.86 -14.79 31.06
CA THR A 429 12.85 -15.04 30.05
C THR A 429 12.70 -13.82 29.14
N HIS A 430 12.13 -13.99 27.95
CA HIS A 430 11.97 -12.85 27.03
C HIS A 430 11.03 -11.77 27.58
N GLU A 431 10.01 -12.15 28.37
CA GLU A 431 9.12 -11.20 29.02
C GLU A 431 9.84 -10.38 30.09
N GLU A 432 10.63 -11.04 30.96
CA GLU A 432 11.46 -10.36 31.95
C GLU A 432 12.45 -9.42 31.29
N TYR A 433 13.11 -9.85 30.22
CA TYR A 433 14.01 -8.99 29.43
C TYR A 433 13.30 -7.71 28.94
N LEU A 434 12.09 -7.82 28.38
CA LEU A 434 11.32 -6.65 27.93
C LEU A 434 10.91 -5.76 29.11
N LYS A 435 10.53 -6.33 30.26
CA LYS A 435 10.23 -5.57 31.48
C LYS A 435 11.46 -4.84 32.01
N GLU A 436 12.64 -5.44 31.93
CA GLU A 436 13.91 -4.81 32.32
C GLU A 436 14.31 -3.67 31.36
N LEU A 437 14.09 -3.82 30.05
CA LEU A 437 14.32 -2.73 29.09
C LEU A 437 13.50 -1.48 29.44
N ARG A 438 12.23 -1.65 29.85
CA ARG A 438 11.32 -0.55 30.22
C ARG A 438 11.82 0.26 31.41
N LYS A 439 12.56 -0.37 32.32
CA LYS A 439 13.10 0.28 33.52
C LYS A 439 14.30 1.18 33.23
N SER A 440 14.79 1.20 32.00
CA SER A 440 16.00 1.95 31.61
C SER A 440 15.65 3.19 30.82
N LYS A 441 16.38 4.29 31.01
CA LYS A 441 16.22 5.52 30.20
C LYS A 441 16.81 5.35 28.80
N TYR A 442 17.99 4.75 28.73
CA TYR A 442 18.73 4.49 27.50
C TYR A 442 19.01 3.00 27.31
N GLY A 443 19.14 2.57 26.05
CA GLY A 443 19.48 1.19 25.70
C GLY A 443 20.53 1.12 24.61
N LEU A 444 21.67 0.48 24.88
CA LEU A 444 22.75 0.34 23.91
C LEU A 444 22.37 -0.68 22.82
N CYS A 445 22.51 -0.26 21.57
CA CYS A 445 22.34 -1.08 20.38
C CYS A 445 23.71 -1.39 19.78
N LEU A 446 24.03 -2.68 19.70
CA LEU A 446 25.20 -3.18 19.01
C LEU A 446 24.77 -4.07 17.85
N ARG A 447 25.52 -3.99 16.75
CA ARG A 447 25.26 -4.72 15.51
C ARG A 447 24.99 -6.21 15.78
N GLY A 448 23.99 -6.74 15.10
CA GLY A 448 23.61 -8.15 15.18
C GLY A 448 24.47 -9.05 14.29
N PHE A 449 23.93 -10.21 13.93
CA PHE A 449 24.48 -11.00 12.83
C PHE A 449 24.32 -10.26 11.48
N GLY A 450 23.14 -9.64 11.30
CA GLY A 450 22.90 -8.64 10.25
C GLY A 450 23.39 -7.25 10.66
N LYS A 451 23.01 -6.23 9.89
CA LYS A 451 23.37 -4.82 10.17
C LYS A 451 22.48 -4.16 11.23
N LYS A 452 21.36 -4.80 11.60
CA LYS A 452 20.40 -4.40 12.63
C LYS A 452 20.18 -5.52 13.65
N CYS A 453 19.65 -5.18 14.82
CA CYS A 453 19.24 -6.11 15.88
C CYS A 453 17.78 -5.85 16.31
N ASN A 454 17.09 -6.90 16.75
CA ASN A 454 15.68 -6.79 17.16
C ASN A 454 15.50 -5.83 18.33
N ARG A 455 16.56 -5.64 19.12
CA ARG A 455 16.60 -4.75 20.28
C ARG A 455 16.21 -3.33 19.92
N GLU A 456 16.66 -2.80 18.79
CA GLU A 456 16.37 -1.45 18.34
C GLU A 456 14.85 -1.23 18.39
N MET A 457 14.09 -2.16 17.85
CA MET A 457 12.62 -2.08 17.80
C MET A 457 11.98 -2.32 19.16
N GLU A 458 12.55 -3.21 19.98
CA GLU A 458 12.09 -3.47 21.35
C GLU A 458 12.30 -2.24 22.25
N LEU A 459 13.43 -1.54 22.13
CA LEU A 459 13.68 -0.29 22.85
C LEU A 459 12.69 0.80 22.45
N LEU A 460 12.47 0.98 21.15
CA LEU A 460 11.49 1.96 20.64
C LEU A 460 10.09 1.66 21.19
N ALA A 461 9.67 0.39 21.17
CA ALA A 461 8.39 -0.07 21.72
C ALA A 461 8.25 0.25 23.22
N MET A 462 9.32 0.04 23.99
CA MET A 462 9.34 0.26 25.43
C MET A 462 9.51 1.73 25.82
N GLY A 463 9.73 2.64 24.85
CA GLY A 463 10.05 4.05 25.11
C GLY A 463 11.44 4.25 25.72
N THR A 464 12.31 3.26 25.62
CA THR A 464 13.72 3.38 26.03
C THR A 464 14.50 3.95 24.86
N VAL A 465 15.21 5.06 25.07
CA VAL A 465 15.90 5.75 23.99
C VAL A 465 17.12 4.93 23.52
N PRO A 466 17.18 4.50 22.25
CA PRO A 466 18.31 3.75 21.73
C PRO A 466 19.59 4.60 21.68
N ILE A 467 20.70 4.01 22.10
CA ILE A 467 22.06 4.49 21.83
C ILE A 467 22.59 3.65 20.67
N ILE A 468 22.78 4.28 19.52
CA ILE A 468 23.19 3.62 18.28
C ILE A 468 24.70 3.84 18.07
N THR A 469 25.43 2.76 17.81
CA THR A 469 26.87 2.82 17.45
C THR A 469 27.07 2.84 15.93
N ALA A 470 28.28 3.18 15.50
CA ALA A 470 28.65 3.33 14.08
C ALA A 470 28.26 2.14 13.18
N ASP A 471 28.38 0.91 13.68
CA ASP A 471 28.15 -0.33 12.92
C ASP A 471 26.67 -0.71 12.78
N VAL A 472 25.76 -0.02 13.46
CA VAL A 472 24.32 -0.29 13.39
C VAL A 472 23.71 0.51 12.25
N SER A 473 23.12 -0.20 11.28
CA SER A 473 22.43 0.40 10.15
C SER A 473 21.08 0.98 10.56
N LEU A 474 20.82 2.21 10.15
CA LEU A 474 19.53 2.89 10.30
C LEU A 474 18.79 3.01 8.96
N TYR A 475 19.09 2.12 8.02
CA TYR A 475 18.44 2.07 6.71
C TYR A 475 16.99 1.57 6.83
N PHE A 476 16.07 2.50 7.10
CA PHE A 476 14.63 2.30 7.24
C PHE A 476 13.87 3.18 6.27
N ASN A 477 12.68 2.76 5.84
CA ASN A 477 11.84 3.59 4.96
C ASN A 477 11.36 4.87 5.67
N ASP A 478 10.87 4.75 6.91
CA ASP A 478 10.61 5.89 7.78
C ASP A 478 11.86 6.10 8.67
N PRO A 479 12.77 7.03 8.32
CA PRO A 479 14.07 7.13 8.98
C PRO A 479 13.94 7.49 10.45
N LEU A 480 14.76 6.87 11.29
CA LEU A 480 14.98 7.33 12.65
C LEU A 480 15.82 8.62 12.61
N ILE A 481 15.54 9.58 13.49
CA ILE A 481 16.14 10.92 13.48
C ILE A 481 16.94 11.07 14.78
N GLU A 482 18.21 11.45 14.67
CA GLU A 482 19.09 11.66 15.83
C GLU A 482 18.52 12.78 16.74
N ASN A 483 18.68 12.63 18.05
CA ASN A 483 18.14 13.52 19.10
C ASN A 483 16.60 13.61 19.13
N LYS A 484 15.92 12.80 18.30
CA LYS A 484 14.45 12.64 18.33
C LYS A 484 14.02 11.21 18.61
N HIS A 485 14.68 10.24 17.98
CA HIS A 485 14.36 8.82 18.11
C HIS A 485 15.52 8.02 18.71
N TYR A 486 16.75 8.55 18.68
CA TYR A 486 17.94 7.86 19.19
C TYR A 486 19.08 8.85 19.43
N ILE A 487 20.17 8.38 20.05
CA ILE A 487 21.44 9.12 20.22
C ILE A 487 22.56 8.33 19.54
N ARG A 488 23.41 8.99 18.75
CA ARG A 488 24.62 8.37 18.18
C ARG A 488 25.77 8.46 19.18
N ILE A 489 26.33 7.33 19.59
CA ILE A 489 27.56 7.31 20.41
C ILE A 489 28.47 6.20 19.86
N ASP A 490 29.55 6.59 19.21
CA ASP A 490 30.41 5.65 18.47
C ASP A 490 31.48 5.00 19.35
N ASN A 491 31.82 5.63 20.49
CA ASN A 491 32.78 5.09 21.45
C ASN A 491 32.32 5.36 22.91
N PRO A 492 32.73 4.51 23.88
CA PRO A 492 32.33 4.69 25.27
C PRO A 492 32.81 5.99 25.93
N ASN A 493 33.93 6.57 25.48
CA ASN A 493 34.49 7.76 26.11
C ASN A 493 33.56 8.98 25.96
N ASP A 494 32.81 9.03 24.85
CA ASP A 494 31.84 10.08 24.58
C ASP A 494 30.50 9.88 25.31
N TYR A 495 30.29 8.70 25.93
CA TYR A 495 29.01 8.34 26.54
C TYR A 495 28.56 9.37 27.56
N LYS A 496 29.41 9.65 28.56
CA LYS A 496 29.04 10.50 29.69
C LYS A 496 28.73 11.93 29.24
N ASN A 497 29.59 12.50 28.40
CA ASN A 497 29.41 13.85 27.89
C ASN A 497 28.10 14.01 27.11
N LYS A 498 27.72 13.02 26.29
CA LYS A 498 26.46 13.07 25.52
C LYS A 498 25.24 12.85 26.40
N ILE A 499 25.27 11.85 27.28
CA ILE A 499 24.11 11.53 28.14
C ILE A 499 23.85 12.64 29.16
N ASP A 500 24.88 13.19 29.79
CA ASP A 500 24.75 14.27 30.79
C ASP A 500 24.23 15.58 30.18
N SER A 501 24.41 15.77 28.86
CA SER A 501 23.92 16.95 28.14
C SER A 501 22.42 16.94 27.86
N ILE A 502 21.74 15.79 28.02
CA ILE A 502 20.34 15.61 27.68
C ILE A 502 19.48 15.85 28.90
N THR A 503 18.60 16.85 28.82
CA THR A 503 17.67 17.14 29.91
C THR A 503 16.56 16.10 30.00
N LYS A 504 15.87 16.09 31.15
CA LYS A 504 14.69 15.25 31.38
C LYS A 504 13.59 15.51 30.35
N GLU A 505 13.38 16.76 29.97
CA GLU A 505 12.37 17.18 28.99
C GLU A 505 12.72 16.66 27.60
N GLN A 506 13.97 16.84 27.17
CA GLN A 506 14.47 16.32 25.89
C GLN A 506 14.32 14.81 25.82
N TRP A 507 14.76 14.09 26.86
CA TRP A 507 14.60 12.64 26.90
C TRP A 507 13.12 12.21 26.85
N THR A 508 12.24 12.92 27.56
CA THR A 508 10.81 12.58 27.59
C THR A 508 10.19 12.73 26.21
N GLU A 509 10.56 13.78 25.48
CA GLU A 509 10.17 13.96 24.08
C GLU A 509 10.69 12.82 23.20
N MET A 510 11.97 12.46 23.35
CA MET A 510 12.56 11.35 22.60
C MET A 510 11.86 10.02 22.87
N SER A 511 11.63 9.69 24.14
CA SER A 511 10.92 8.48 24.59
C SER A 511 9.53 8.37 23.96
N ASN A 512 8.77 9.48 23.96
CA ASN A 512 7.44 9.53 23.35
C ASN A 512 7.51 9.37 21.83
N ASN A 513 8.47 10.01 21.17
CA ASN A 513 8.69 9.89 19.73
C ASN A 513 9.09 8.45 19.34
N CYS A 514 9.90 7.76 20.15
CA CYS A 514 10.24 6.35 19.96
C CYS A 514 9.00 5.46 19.90
N LYS A 515 8.11 5.59 20.89
CA LYS A 515 6.86 4.80 20.95
C LYS A 515 5.94 5.15 19.79
N LYS A 516 5.78 6.45 19.49
CA LYS A 516 4.98 6.91 18.36
C LYS A 516 5.47 6.31 17.03
N TRP A 517 6.78 6.29 16.83
CA TRP A 517 7.39 5.68 15.64
C TRP A 517 7.12 4.18 15.59
N TYR A 518 7.29 3.44 16.69
CA TYR A 518 6.99 2.00 16.76
C TYR A 518 5.51 1.71 16.48
N MET A 519 4.61 2.46 17.13
CA MET A 519 3.16 2.30 16.99
C MET A 519 2.69 2.56 15.57
N LYS A 520 3.31 3.50 14.86
CA LYS A 520 3.02 3.81 13.45
C LYS A 520 3.54 2.71 12.52
N ASN A 521 4.82 2.35 12.65
CA ASN A 521 5.54 1.59 11.63
C ASN A 521 5.50 0.06 11.83
N ILE A 522 5.30 -0.43 13.05
CA ILE A 522 5.50 -1.86 13.38
C ILE A 522 4.27 -2.47 14.03
N HIS A 523 3.67 -1.79 15.01
CA HIS A 523 2.54 -2.33 15.76
C HIS A 523 1.42 -2.81 14.83
N SER A 524 0.89 -4.00 15.08
CA SER A 524 -0.03 -4.72 14.19
C SER A 524 -1.27 -3.93 13.76
N LYS A 525 -1.82 -3.11 14.65
CA LYS A 525 -2.93 -2.18 14.39
C LYS A 525 -2.65 -1.17 13.26
N ASN A 526 -1.41 -0.74 13.03
CA ASN A 526 -1.08 0.33 12.07
C ASN A 526 -0.02 -0.05 11.02
N GLY A 527 0.93 -0.91 11.36
CA GLY A 527 2.11 -1.20 10.53
C GLY A 527 1.78 -1.74 9.13
N LEU A 528 0.67 -2.47 8.98
CA LEU A 528 0.19 -2.90 7.66
C LEU A 528 -0.25 -1.73 6.78
N ASN A 529 -1.02 -0.78 7.33
CA ASN A 529 -1.48 0.39 6.58
C ASN A 529 -0.29 1.26 6.17
N GLU A 530 0.70 1.40 7.06
CA GLU A 530 1.95 2.09 6.75
C GLU A 530 2.71 1.35 5.65
N LEU A 531 2.85 0.01 5.70
CA LEU A 531 3.47 -0.77 4.63
C LEU A 531 2.78 -0.56 3.27
N ILE A 532 1.45 -0.58 3.22
CA ILE A 532 0.67 -0.35 2.00
C ILE A 532 0.95 1.06 1.46
N LYS A 533 0.92 2.08 2.31
CA LYS A 533 1.22 3.47 1.92
C LYS A 533 2.65 3.62 1.40
N GLN A 534 3.62 2.99 2.06
CA GLN A 534 5.02 3.02 1.63
C GLN A 534 5.18 2.42 0.24
N ILE A 535 4.51 1.30 -0.05
CA ILE A 535 4.55 0.67 -1.38
C ILE A 535 3.84 1.53 -2.43
N LEU A 536 2.68 2.11 -2.10
CA LEU A 536 1.87 2.86 -3.07
C LEU A 536 2.39 4.28 -3.33
N TYR A 537 3.01 4.95 -2.36
CA TYR A 537 3.28 6.39 -2.47
C TYR A 537 4.76 6.78 -2.41
N ASN A 538 5.62 5.92 -1.87
CA ASN A 538 7.07 6.14 -1.92
C ASN A 538 7.68 5.36 -3.09
#